data_AF-A0A9D4H7K0-F1
#
_entry.id   AF-A0A9D4H7K0-F1
#
_cell.length_a   1.000
_cell.length_b   1.000
_cell.length_c   1.000
_cell.angle_alpha   90.00
_cell.angle_beta   90.00
_cell.angle_gamma   90.00
#
_symmetry.space_group_name_H-M   'P 1'
#
loop_
_entity.id
_entity.type
_entity.pdbx_description
1 polymer ?
#
loop_
_entity_poly.entity_id
_entity_poly.type
_entity_poly.pdbx_seq_one_letter_code
_entity_poly.pdbx_strand_id
1 'polypeptide(L)'
;MNQSVRAGNLFSGEMYSMQVLDREQRSVYSVPVAVTDNGGRMTFTTVHISVSDQNDNVPQFLAQEYKVTALDGLPLNYTVLQASSRFSSVFIHLTD
;
A
#
# COMPACT_ATOMS: atom_id res chain seq x y z
N MET A 1 9.77 9.19 -9.91
CA MET A 1 10.79 8.13 -9.88
C MET A 1 10.12 6.86 -10.38
N ASN A 2 10.59 6.29 -11.48
CA ASN A 2 9.86 5.21 -12.18
C ASN A 2 10.30 3.86 -11.63
N GLN A 3 9.44 3.23 -10.82
CA GLN A 3 9.63 1.83 -10.43
C GLN A 3 9.56 0.93 -11.67
N SER A 4 10.56 0.08 -11.85
CA SER A 4 10.73 -0.76 -13.06
C SER A 4 11.05 -2.20 -12.71
N VAL A 5 10.57 -3.12 -13.55
CA VAL A 5 10.81 -4.57 -13.47
C VAL A 5 11.66 -4.97 -14.68
N ARG A 6 12.63 -5.86 -14.50
CA ARG A 6 13.55 -6.29 -15.55
C ARG A 6 13.71 -7.80 -15.57
N ALA A 7 13.92 -8.35 -16.76
CA ALA A 7 14.41 -9.72 -16.93
C ALA A 7 15.86 -9.82 -16.44
N GLY A 8 16.15 -10.81 -15.60
CA GLY A 8 17.50 -11.08 -15.13
C GLY A 8 18.27 -11.99 -16.07
N ASN A 9 17.83 -13.25 -16.19
CA ASN A 9 18.45 -14.24 -17.07
C ASN A 9 17.44 -14.74 -18.12
N LEU A 10 17.87 -14.61 -19.38
CA LEU A 10 17.04 -14.90 -20.57
C LEU A 10 16.82 -16.41 -20.80
N PHE A 11 17.62 -17.27 -20.18
CA PHE A 11 17.49 -18.73 -20.27
C PHE A 11 16.67 -19.33 -19.13
N SER A 12 16.70 -18.73 -17.94
CA SER A 12 15.93 -19.19 -16.77
C SER A 12 14.54 -18.53 -16.67
N GLY A 13 14.33 -17.40 -17.34
CA GLY A 13 13.07 -16.64 -17.27
C GLY A 13 12.90 -15.85 -15.97
N GLU A 14 13.99 -15.64 -15.21
CA GLU A 14 13.94 -14.91 -13.94
C GLU A 14 13.66 -13.41 -14.16
N MET A 15 12.85 -12.84 -13.28
CA MET A 15 12.51 -11.41 -13.26
C MET A 15 12.76 -10.83 -11.88
N TYR A 16 13.26 -9.59 -11.86
CA TYR A 16 13.59 -8.87 -10.64
C TYR A 16 13.04 -7.45 -10.69
N SER A 17 12.70 -6.90 -9.53
CA SER A 17 12.47 -5.46 -9.41
C SER A 17 13.80 -4.72 -9.41
N MET A 18 13.88 -3.58 -10.10
CA MET A 18 15.08 -2.74 -10.12
C MET A 18 15.14 -1.79 -8.92
N GLN A 19 14.02 -1.61 -8.23
CA GLN A 19 13.84 -0.73 -7.10
C GLN A 19 12.89 -1.37 -6.08
N VAL A 20 12.83 -0.80 -4.88
CA VAL A 20 11.82 -1.14 -3.89
C VAL A 20 10.44 -0.86 -4.47
N LEU A 21 9.54 -1.84 -4.33
CA LEU A 21 8.16 -1.70 -4.76
C LEU A 21 7.34 -1.01 -3.67
N ASP A 22 6.64 0.05 -4.05
CA ASP A 22 5.75 0.82 -3.16
C ASP A 22 4.33 0.75 -3.73
N ARG A 23 3.42 0.14 -2.96
CA ARG A 23 2.04 -0.11 -3.35
C ARG A 23 1.26 1.19 -3.49
N GLU A 24 1.50 2.18 -2.63
CA GLU A 24 0.82 3.48 -2.62
C GLU A 24 1.13 4.28 -3.88
N GLN A 25 2.33 4.09 -4.43
CA GLN A 25 2.70 4.62 -5.74
C GLN A 25 2.12 3.79 -6.89
N ARG A 26 2.23 2.46 -6.82
CA ARG A 26 1.77 1.57 -7.87
C ARG A 26 1.52 0.15 -7.37
N SER A 27 0.26 -0.25 -7.37
CA SER A 27 -0.18 -1.56 -6.89
C SER A 27 -0.11 -2.69 -7.93
N VAL A 28 -0.04 -2.37 -9.23
CA VAL A 28 -0.06 -3.36 -10.32
C VAL A 28 0.92 -3.01 -11.44
N TYR A 29 1.64 -4.03 -11.92
CA TYR A 29 2.49 -3.99 -13.11
C TYR A 29 2.01 -5.02 -14.14
N SER A 30 1.94 -4.59 -15.41
CA SER A 30 1.70 -5.46 -16.55
C SER A 30 2.96 -5.46 -17.41
N VAL A 31 3.66 -6.59 -17.44
CA VAL A 31 4.95 -6.74 -18.12
C VAL A 31 4.74 -7.63 -19.36
N PRO A 32 4.72 -7.06 -20.57
CA PRO A 32 4.70 -7.86 -21.79
C PRO A 32 6.06 -8.57 -21.94
N VAL A 33 6.02 -9.87 -22.18
CA VAL A 33 7.19 -10.72 -22.39
C VAL A 33 7.09 -11.42 -23.73
N ALA A 34 8.23 -11.59 -24.39
CA ALA A 34 8.36 -12.34 -25.62
C ALA A 34 9.31 -13.53 -25.38
N VAL A 35 8.92 -14.71 -25.85
CA VAL A 35 9.74 -15.92 -25.78
C VAL A 35 10.03 -16.38 -27.20
N THR A 36 11.30 -16.64 -27.50
CA THR A 36 11.74 -17.13 -28.80
C THR A 36 12.41 -18.49 -28.62
N ASP A 37 12.01 -19.48 -29.42
CA ASP A 37 12.67 -20.78 -29.44
C ASP A 37 13.93 -20.77 -30.32
N ASN A 38 14.75 -21.82 -30.24
CA ASN A 38 15.97 -21.95 -31.06
C ASN A 38 15.68 -22.11 -32.57
N GLY A 39 14.42 -22.32 -32.96
CA GLY A 39 13.95 -22.38 -34.34
C GLY A 39 13.45 -21.02 -34.87
N GLY A 40 13.54 -19.96 -34.08
CA GLY A 40 13.14 -18.60 -34.45
C GLY A 40 11.63 -18.33 -34.32
N ARG A 41 10.85 -19.23 -33.73
CA ARG A 41 9.43 -18.98 -33.45
C ARG A 41 9.32 -18.13 -32.19
N MET A 42 8.50 -17.08 -32.26
CA MET A 42 8.27 -16.16 -31.16
C MET A 42 6.82 -16.22 -30.70
N THR A 43 6.60 -16.13 -29.39
CA THR A 43 5.27 -15.94 -28.78
C THR A 43 5.33 -14.81 -27.76
N PHE A 44 4.17 -14.21 -27.48
CA PHE A 44 4.03 -13.10 -26.54
C PHE A 44 3.03 -13.46 -25.45
N THR A 45 3.30 -13.02 -24.22
CA THR A 45 2.36 -13.07 -23.11
C THR A 45 2.56 -11.87 -22.19
N THR A 46 1.64 -11.64 -21.26
CA THR A 46 1.74 -10.57 -20.27
C THR A 46 1.82 -11.19 -18.88
N VAL A 47 2.82 -10.80 -18.10
CA VAL A 47 2.88 -11.13 -16.68
C VAL A 47 2.25 -10.01 -15.87
N HIS A 48 1.28 -10.37 -15.03
CA HIS A 48 0.64 -9.46 -14.09
C HIS A 48 1.26 -9.63 -12.70
N ILE A 49 1.80 -8.55 -12.15
CA ILE A 49 2.42 -8.51 -10.83
C ILE A 49 1.58 -7.60 -9.94
N SER A 50 1.11 -8.13 -8.82
CA SER A 50 0.43 -7.36 -7.77
C SER A 50 1.37 -7.12 -6.59
N VAL A 51 1.43 -5.88 -6.11
CA VAL A 51 2.20 -5.52 -4.90
C VAL A 51 1.32 -5.71 -3.67
N SER A 52 1.75 -6.59 -2.77
CA SER A 52 1.07 -6.81 -1.49
C SER A 52 1.15 -5.56 -0.62
N ASP A 53 0.07 -5.29 0.12
CA ASP A 53 0.06 -4.24 1.13
C ASP A 53 1.01 -4.60 2.26
N GLN A 54 1.92 -3.69 2.57
CA GLN A 54 2.63 -3.68 3.85
C GLN A 54 1.95 -2.59 4.66
N ASN A 55 1.51 -2.87 5.88
CA ASN A 55 0.88 -1.87 6.74
C ASN A 55 1.94 -0.90 7.32
N ASP A 56 2.65 -0.21 6.43
CA ASP A 56 3.73 0.74 6.71
C ASP A 56 3.24 2.20 6.72
N ASN A 57 1.99 2.42 6.35
CA ASN A 57 1.34 3.72 6.42
C ASN A 57 0.83 4.02 7.83
N VAL A 58 1.61 4.82 8.57
CA VAL A 58 1.17 5.33 9.88
C VAL A 58 -0.08 6.22 9.70
N PRO A 59 -1.08 6.12 10.60
CA PRO A 59 -2.25 6.98 10.55
C PRO A 59 -1.84 8.46 10.62
N GLN A 60 -2.29 9.26 9.65
CA GLN A 60 -2.12 10.71 9.68
C GLN A 60 -3.39 11.37 10.22
N PHE A 61 -3.32 11.86 11.45
CA PHE A 61 -4.38 12.67 12.04
C PHE A 61 -4.47 14.03 11.35
N LEU A 62 -5.69 14.55 11.22
CA LEU A 62 -5.96 15.83 10.56
C LEU A 62 -5.43 17.04 11.34
N ALA A 63 -5.25 16.91 12.65
CA ALA A 63 -4.70 17.94 13.52
C ALA A 63 -3.54 17.41 14.36
N GLN A 64 -2.55 18.27 14.62
CA GLN A 64 -1.41 17.98 15.50
C GLN A 64 -1.83 17.89 16.98
N GLU A 65 -2.90 18.60 17.35
CA GLU A 65 -3.46 18.61 18.69
C GLU A 65 -4.99 18.65 18.61
N TYR A 66 -5.67 17.79 19.36
CA TYR A 66 -7.11 17.84 19.56
C TYR A 66 -7.41 18.27 21.00
N LYS A 67 -7.93 19.49 21.18
CA LYS A 67 -8.37 19.97 22.49
C LYS A 67 -9.85 19.69 22.66
N VAL A 68 -10.21 19.04 23.75
CA VAL A 68 -11.62 18.88 24.13
C VAL A 68 -11.83 19.29 25.56
N THR A 69 -12.93 19.99 25.79
CA THR A 69 -13.44 20.31 27.12
C THR A 69 -14.65 19.41 27.37
N ALA A 70 -14.54 18.51 28.34
CA ALA A 70 -15.67 17.75 28.83
C ALA A 70 -16.35 18.53 29.96
N LEU A 71 -17.68 18.55 29.97
CA LEU A 71 -18.47 19.05 31.10
C LEU A 71 -18.61 17.94 32.14
N ASP A 72 -18.66 18.34 33.41
CA ASP A 72 -18.89 17.41 34.51
C ASP A 72 -20.32 16.84 34.42
N GLY A 73 -20.50 15.57 34.77
CA GLY A 73 -21.80 14.89 34.75
C GLY A 73 -22.20 14.23 33.42
N LEU A 74 -21.26 14.00 32.51
CA LEU A 74 -21.51 13.17 31.33
C LEU A 74 -21.73 11.70 31.72
N PRO A 75 -22.64 10.98 31.04
CA PRO A 75 -22.86 9.57 31.30
C PRO A 75 -21.63 8.73 30.93
N LEU A 76 -21.44 7.61 31.63
CA LEU A 76 -20.47 6.58 31.25
C LEU A 76 -20.67 6.20 29.76
N ASN A 77 -19.55 5.99 29.05
CA ASN A 77 -19.47 5.73 27.61
C ASN A 77 -19.77 6.92 26.67
N TYR A 78 -19.77 8.16 27.17
CA TYR A 78 -19.88 9.34 26.30
C TYR A 78 -18.63 9.51 25.42
N THR A 79 -18.82 9.70 24.11
CA THR A 79 -17.70 9.96 23.18
C THR A 79 -17.41 11.45 23.15
N VAL A 80 -16.23 11.83 23.63
CA VAL A 80 -15.80 13.23 23.76
C VAL A 80 -15.02 13.70 22.52
N LEU A 81 -14.32 12.79 21.85
CA LEU A 81 -13.59 13.08 20.63
C LEU A 81 -13.73 11.92 19.63
N GLN A 82 -13.99 12.25 18.38
CA GLN A 82 -13.76 11.35 17.25
C GLN A 82 -12.65 11.93 16.38
N ALA A 83 -11.50 11.27 16.35
CA ALA A 83 -10.41 11.62 15.44
C ALA A 83 -10.41 10.65 14.25
N SER A 84 -10.55 11.19 13.04
CA SER A 84 -10.41 10.43 11.80
C SER A 84 -9.05 10.67 11.17
N SER A 85 -8.45 9.61 10.64
CA SER A 85 -7.35 9.69 9.69
C SER A 85 -7.83 9.19 8.33
N ARG A 86 -7.00 9.38 7.30
CA ARG A 86 -7.28 8.88 5.94
C ARG A 86 -7.39 7.35 5.84
N PHE A 87 -6.81 6.61 6.80
CA PHE A 87 -6.70 5.15 6.75
C PHE A 87 -7.25 4.42 7.99
N SER A 88 -7.61 5.15 9.06
CA SER A 88 -8.19 4.59 10.28
C SER A 88 -8.88 5.66 11.14
N SER A 89 -9.94 5.29 11.87
CA SER A 89 -10.57 6.13 12.88
C SER A 89 -10.08 5.69 14.26
N VAL A 90 -9.73 6.63 15.12
CA VAL A 90 -9.37 6.36 16.53
C VAL A 90 -10.43 7.00 17.43
N PHE A 91 -11.02 6.18 18.30
CA PHE A 91 -12.01 6.62 19.27
C PHE A 91 -11.34 6.75 20.64
N ILE A 92 -11.47 7.92 21.27
CA ILE A 92 -11.03 8.12 22.65
C ILE A 92 -12.29 8.13 23.52
N HIS A 93 -12.42 7.12 24.38
CA HIS A 93 -13.47 7.02 25.38
C HIS A 93 -12.91 7.48 26.73
N LEU A 94 -13.70 8.22 27.50
CA LEU A 94 -13.40 8.41 28.91
C LEU A 94 -13.65 7.08 29.63
N THR A 95 -12.61 6.56 30.27
CA THR A 95 -12.72 5.46 31.24
C THR A 95 -12.56 6.03 32.64
N ASP A 96 -13.21 5.37 33.60
CA ASP A 96 -13.03 5.61 35.03
C ASP A 96 -11.56 5.40 35.45
#